data_AF-A0AAJ1B9T0-F1
#
_entry.id   AF-A0AAJ1B9T0-F1
#
_cell.length_a   1.000
_cell.length_b   1.000
_cell.length_c   1.000
_cell.angle_alpha   90.00
_cell.angle_beta   90.00
_cell.angle_gamma   90.00
#
_symmetry.space_group_name_H-M   'P 1'
#
loop_
_entity.id
_entity.type
_entity.pdbx_description
1 polymer ?
#
loop_
_entity_poly.entity_id
_entity_poly.type
_entity_poly.pdbx_seq_one_letter_code
_entity_poly.pdbx_strand_id
1 'polypeptide(L)'
;MSIVNTLSLESNRQIKINFDGGDLSSDAGLLLIKEFVSKLDIDKLFSRSFKTNDSASFRYHTDKENLLQIIYMIIAGYFEDDASDELTNDPVFKAVLN
;
A
#
# COMPACT_ATOMS: atom_id res chain seq x y z
N MET A 1 14.62 -6.44 -26.19
CA MET A 1 13.90 -6.11 -24.94
C MET A 1 14.04 -4.61 -24.73
N SER A 2 12.95 -3.87 -24.60
CA SER A 2 13.07 -2.48 -24.15
C SER A 2 13.39 -2.52 -22.66
N ILE A 3 14.59 -2.07 -22.29
CA ILE A 3 14.91 -1.76 -20.90
C ILE A 3 13.89 -0.70 -20.46
N VAL A 4 13.21 -0.93 -19.34
CA VAL A 4 12.36 0.11 -18.75
C VAL A 4 13.30 1.19 -18.24
N ASN A 5 13.44 2.28 -18.99
CA ASN A 5 14.34 3.38 -18.63
C ASN A 5 13.91 4.00 -17.29
N THR A 6 12.61 4.24 -17.11
CA THR A 6 11.97 4.61 -15.84
C THR A 6 10.45 4.52 -16.03
N LEU A 7 9.75 3.82 -15.15
CA LEU A 7 8.29 3.77 -15.08
C LEU A 7 7.81 4.48 -13.81
N SER A 8 6.90 5.44 -13.93
CA SER A 8 6.22 6.02 -12.78
C SER A 8 4.89 5.32 -12.54
N LEU A 9 4.56 5.06 -11.28
CA LEU A 9 3.25 4.53 -10.91
C LEU A 9 2.18 5.60 -11.13
N GLU A 10 1.00 5.21 -11.58
CA GLU A 10 -0.14 6.13 -11.68
C GLU A 10 -0.77 6.37 -10.31
N SER A 11 -0.75 5.35 -9.45
CA SER A 11 -1.20 5.41 -8.06
C SER A 11 -0.37 6.40 -7.23
N ASN A 12 0.94 6.50 -7.49
CA ASN A 12 1.81 7.49 -6.89
C ASN A 12 2.99 7.85 -7.82
N ARG A 13 2.88 9.00 -8.50
CA ARG A 13 3.90 9.45 -9.48
C ARG A 13 5.26 9.81 -8.87
N GLN A 14 5.35 9.93 -7.55
CA GLN A 14 6.64 10.12 -6.87
C GLN A 14 7.47 8.83 -6.87
N ILE A 15 6.80 7.68 -7.02
CA ILE A 15 7.45 6.38 -7.08
C ILE A 15 7.85 6.08 -8.53
N LYS A 16 9.13 5.76 -8.70
CA LYS A 16 9.75 5.48 -10.00
C LYS A 16 10.46 4.14 -9.92
N ILE A 17 10.22 3.29 -10.91
CA ILE A 17 10.82 1.95 -11.04
C ILE A 17 11.74 1.96 -12.25
N ASN A 18 13.00 1.58 -12.07
CA ASN A 18 13.99 1.41 -13.13
C ASN A 18 14.79 0.12 -12.90
N PHE A 19 15.69 -0.20 -13.84
CA PHE A 19 16.59 -1.36 -13.76
C PHE A 19 18.05 -0.95 -13.49
N ASP A 20 18.25 0.19 -12.83
CA ASP A 20 19.58 0.80 -12.61
C ASP A 20 20.28 0.29 -11.34
N GLY A 21 19.68 -0.67 -10.61
CA GLY A 21 20.30 -1.30 -9.44
C GLY A 21 20.35 -0.40 -8.20
N GLY A 22 19.20 0.14 -7.79
CA GLY A 22 19.05 0.98 -6.59
C GLY A 22 18.83 0.19 -5.29
N ASP A 23 18.25 0.87 -4.31
CA ASP A 23 17.93 0.30 -2.99
C ASP A 23 16.97 -0.90 -3.11
N LEU A 24 17.23 -1.92 -2.31
CA LEU A 24 16.45 -3.15 -2.26
C LEU A 24 15.53 -3.15 -1.04
N SER A 25 14.28 -3.56 -1.25
CA SER A 25 13.34 -3.86 -0.17
C SER A 25 12.63 -5.17 -0.48
N SER A 26 12.42 -5.99 0.55
CA SER A 26 11.59 -7.20 0.47
C SER A 26 10.14 -6.86 0.11
N ASP A 27 9.66 -5.68 0.53
CA ASP A 27 8.27 -5.26 0.39
C ASP A 27 8.02 -4.47 -0.90
N ALA A 28 9.04 -4.27 -1.74
CA ALA A 28 8.94 -3.54 -3.00
C ALA A 28 7.86 -4.11 -3.95
N GLY A 29 7.52 -5.40 -3.80
CA GLY A 29 6.42 -6.03 -4.53
C GLY A 29 5.06 -5.38 -4.28
N LEU A 30 4.84 -4.79 -3.09
CA LEU A 30 3.59 -4.10 -2.74
C LEU A 30 3.33 -2.87 -3.62
N LEU A 31 4.35 -2.27 -4.20
CA LEU A 31 4.20 -1.15 -5.14
C LEU A 31 3.36 -1.54 -6.37
N LEU A 32 3.55 -2.77 -6.88
CA LEU A 32 2.76 -3.31 -7.98
C LEU A 32 1.32 -3.61 -7.56
N ILE A 33 1.14 -4.08 -6.33
CA ILE A 33 -0.18 -4.35 -5.77
C ILE A 33 -0.97 -3.04 -5.59
N LYS A 34 -0.34 -1.99 -5.07
CA LYS A 34 -0.93 -0.65 -4.95
C LYS A 34 -1.36 -0.12 -6.33
N GLU A 35 -0.51 -0.26 -7.34
CA GLU A 35 -0.85 0.14 -8.70
C GLU A 35 -2.07 -0.63 -9.22
N PHE A 36 -2.12 -1.95 -9.02
CA PHE A 36 -3.25 -2.79 -9.39
C PHE A 36 -4.55 -2.37 -8.69
N VAL A 37 -4.51 -2.16 -7.38
CA VAL A 37 -5.65 -1.71 -6.57
C VAL A 37 -6.20 -0.37 -7.07
N SER A 38 -5.31 0.59 -7.36
CA SER A 38 -5.70 1.89 -7.89
C SER A 38 -6.24 1.81 -9.32
N LYS A 39 -5.62 1.00 -10.20
CA LYS A 39 -6.06 0.83 -11.59
C LYS A 39 -7.47 0.25 -11.72
N LEU A 40 -7.84 -0.62 -10.78
CA LEU A 40 -9.17 -1.23 -10.74
C LEU A 40 -10.15 -0.47 -9.84
N ASP A 41 -9.77 0.69 -9.30
CA ASP A 41 -10.59 1.49 -8.38
C ASP A 41 -11.10 0.69 -7.17
N ILE A 42 -10.32 -0.30 -6.69
CA ILE A 42 -10.69 -1.15 -5.57
C ILE A 42 -10.73 -0.34 -4.26
N ASP A 43 -9.85 0.64 -4.10
CA ASP A 43 -9.87 1.59 -2.98
C ASP A 43 -11.18 2.40 -2.93
N LYS A 44 -11.69 2.82 -4.09
CA LYS A 44 -13.00 3.50 -4.20
C LYS A 44 -14.15 2.55 -3.88
N LEU A 45 -14.04 1.27 -4.26
CA LEU A 45 -15.01 0.24 -3.90
C LEU A 45 -15.07 0.08 -2.37
N PHE A 46 -13.92 -0.06 -1.71
CA PHE A 46 -13.84 -0.18 -0.24
C PHE A 46 -14.45 1.02 0.47
N SER A 47 -14.21 2.24 -0.02
CA SER A 47 -14.82 3.46 0.51
C SER A 47 -16.35 3.43 0.54
N ARG A 48 -16.97 2.71 -0.40
CA ARG A 48 -18.43 2.66 -0.58
C ARG A 48 -19.06 1.43 0.07
N SER A 49 -18.33 0.31 0.08
CA SER A 49 -18.86 -1.00 0.44
C SER A 49 -18.43 -1.48 1.83
N PHE A 50 -17.38 -0.89 2.41
CA PHE A 50 -16.86 -1.30 3.70
C PHE A 50 -16.98 -0.17 4.72
N LYS A 51 -17.64 -0.47 5.84
CA LYS A 51 -17.75 0.44 6.97
C LYS A 51 -17.86 -0.35 8.27
N THR A 52 -17.10 0.06 9.26
CA THR A 52 -17.15 -0.53 10.60
C THR A 52 -18.39 -0.03 11.35
N ASN A 53 -18.93 -0.88 12.22
CA ASN A 53 -20.10 -0.55 13.06
C ASN A 53 -19.69 -0.30 14.52
N ASP A 54 -18.51 0.27 14.74
CA ASP A 54 -18.05 0.61 16.08
C ASP A 54 -18.43 2.05 16.46
N SER A 55 -18.54 2.28 17.76
CA SER A 55 -18.94 3.56 18.35
C SER A 55 -17.75 4.50 18.58
N ALA A 56 -16.57 4.26 17.99
CA ALA A 56 -15.40 5.09 18.21
C ALA A 56 -15.71 6.53 17.79
N SER A 57 -15.60 7.43 18.77
CA SER A 57 -15.82 8.86 18.57
C SER A 57 -14.62 9.55 17.93
N PHE A 58 -13.43 8.92 18.00
CA PHE A 58 -12.18 9.43 17.46
C PHE A 58 -11.53 8.38 16.57
N ARG A 59 -11.30 8.74 15.31
CA ARG A 59 -10.58 7.93 14.33
C ARG A 59 -9.55 8.81 13.63
N TYR A 60 -8.29 8.38 13.63
CA TYR A 60 -7.21 9.04 12.87
C TYR A 60 -7.22 8.61 11.39
N HIS A 61 -7.58 7.35 11.15
CA HIS A 61 -7.64 6.74 9.83
C HIS A 61 -9.05 6.25 9.52
N THR A 62 -9.40 6.26 8.24
CA THR A 62 -10.68 5.78 7.72
C THR A 62 -10.72 4.25 7.67
N ASP A 63 -11.93 3.68 7.65
CA ASP A 63 -12.11 2.22 7.52
C ASP A 63 -11.44 1.65 6.26
N LYS A 64 -11.45 2.42 5.17
CA LYS A 64 -10.78 2.08 3.92
C LYS A 64 -9.26 1.98 4.12
N GLU A 65 -8.65 2.95 4.80
CA GLU A 65 -7.20 2.98 5.04
C GLU A 65 -6.79 1.81 5.93
N ASN A 66 -7.53 1.57 7.02
CA ASN A 66 -7.28 0.44 7.91
C ASN A 66 -7.43 -0.91 7.17
N LEU A 67 -8.45 -1.05 6.33
CA LEU A 67 -8.65 -2.26 5.53
C LEU A 67 -7.51 -2.49 4.53
N LEU A 68 -7.08 -1.43 3.83
CA LEU A 68 -5.96 -1.51 2.89
C LEU A 68 -4.65 -1.90 3.59
N GLN A 69 -4.39 -1.34 4.78
CA GLN A 69 -3.24 -1.72 5.60
C GLN A 69 -3.25 -3.22 5.90
N ILE A 70 -4.36 -3.74 6.43
CA ILE A 70 -4.47 -5.18 6.76
C ILE A 70 -4.26 -6.04 5.51
N ILE A 71 -4.85 -5.68 4.36
CA ILE A 71 -4.69 -6.43 3.11
C ILE A 71 -3.21 -6.46 2.69
N TYR A 72 -2.51 -5.32 2.72
CA TYR A 72 -1.10 -5.25 2.34
C TYR A 72 -0.19 -6.00 3.32
N MET A 73 -0.50 -5.95 4.63
CA MET A 73 0.23 -6.72 5.64
C MET A 73 0.10 -8.23 5.38
N ILE A 74 -1.12 -8.71 5.14
CA ILE A 74 -1.38 -10.13 4.82
C ILE A 74 -0.65 -10.56 3.56
N ILE A 75 -0.64 -9.72 2.50
CA ILE A 75 0.07 -10.02 1.25
C ILE A 75 1.58 -10.10 1.47
N ALA A 76 2.14 -9.22 2.30
CA ALA A 76 3.57 -9.20 2.63
C ALA A 76 3.96 -10.27 3.67
N GLY A 77 2.99 -10.98 4.26
CA GLY A 77 3.24 -12.04 5.23
C GLY A 77 3.37 -11.58 6.67
N TYR A 78 2.94 -10.36 6.99
CA TYR A 78 2.81 -9.85 8.35
C TYR A 78 1.39 -10.16 8.85
N PHE A 79 1.25 -11.14 9.73
CA PHE A 79 -0.06 -11.63 10.19
C PHE A 79 -0.47 -11.06 11.54
N GLU A 80 0.51 -10.62 12.31
CA GLU A 80 0.36 -10.09 13.64
C GLU A 80 0.21 -8.57 13.63
N ASP A 81 -0.61 -8.06 14.54
CA ASP A 81 -0.87 -6.62 14.66
C ASP A 81 0.35 -5.85 15.18
N ASP A 82 1.19 -6.49 15.99
CA ASP A 82 2.43 -5.91 16.52
C ASP A 82 3.44 -5.56 15.42
N ALA A 83 3.42 -6.25 14.28
CA ALA A 83 4.22 -5.91 13.11
C ALA A 83 3.90 -4.50 12.58
N SER A 84 2.68 -3.98 12.81
CA SER A 84 2.30 -2.62 12.40
C SER A 84 3.18 -1.53 13.04
N ASP A 85 3.67 -1.76 14.25
CA ASP A 85 4.53 -0.80 14.96
C ASP A 85 5.88 -0.64 14.23
N GLU A 86 6.44 -1.75 13.75
CA GLU A 86 7.68 -1.74 12.96
C GLU A 86 7.42 -1.15 11.56
N LEU A 87 6.35 -1.58 10.89
CA LEU A 87 5.98 -1.13 9.55
C LEU A 87 5.66 0.36 9.47
N THR A 88 5.30 0.99 10.59
CA THR A 88 5.17 2.44 10.67
C THR A 88 6.46 3.15 10.27
N ASN A 89 7.63 2.52 10.40
CA ASN A 89 8.91 3.08 9.98
C ASN A 89 9.38 2.61 8.60
N ASP A 90 8.70 1.64 7.99
CA ASP A 90 9.07 1.12 6.68
C ASP A 90 8.72 2.13 5.57
N PRO A 91 9.69 2.53 4.72
CA PRO A 91 9.47 3.52 3.68
C PRO A 91 8.56 3.02 2.55
N VAL A 92 8.60 1.74 2.21
CA VAL A 92 7.76 1.15 1.16
C VAL A 92 6.34 1.02 1.64
N PHE A 93 6.13 0.55 2.87
CA PHE A 93 4.82 0.40 3.47
C PHE A 93 4.11 1.75 3.62
N LYS A 94 4.85 2.78 4.07
CA LYS A 94 4.37 4.17 4.03
C LYS A 94 4.01 4.62 2.62
N ALA A 95 4.82 4.30 1.62
CA ALA A 95 4.58 4.74 0.24
C ALA A 95 3.32 4.09 -0.38
N VAL A 96 3.00 2.84 -0.03
CA VAL A 96 1.79 2.16 -0.55
C VAL A 96 0.51 2.57 0.19
N LEU A 97 0.60 3.03 1.44
CA LEU A 97 -0.55 3.50 2.20
C LEU A 97 -0.87 4.99 1.99
N ASN A 98 0.11 5.79 1.56
CA ASN A 98 -0.09 7.19 1.18
C ASN A 98 -0.79 7.37 -0.18
#